data_AF-A0A7C5XMA9-F1
#
_entry.id   AF-A0A7C5XMA9-F1
#
_cell.length_a   1.000
_cell.length_b   1.000
_cell.length_c   1.000
_cell.angle_alpha   90.00
_cell.angle_beta   90.00
_cell.angle_gamma   90.00
#
_symmetry.space_group_name_H-M   'P 1'
#
loop_
_entity.id
_entity.type
_entity.pdbx_description
1 polymer ?
#
loop_
_entity_poly.entity_id
_entity_poly.type
_entity_poly.pdbx_seq_one_letter_code
_entity_poly.pdbx_strand_id
1 'polypeptide(L)'
;MARVYKYGDYYIAGVSHAVPGYFQDVVFIYKSGNNWTAVSAERFRTNDANLNRIREAIMYATHEDDLKEAFQRLSKEGIKVEEVSNPPFPLRMIEGRVKIQEEID
;
A
#
# COMPACT_ATOMS: atom_id res chain seq x y z
N MET A 1 7.68 1.50 -11.23
CA MET A 1 6.84 0.35 -10.80
C MET A 1 6.63 0.54 -9.31
N ALA A 2 5.38 0.59 -8.83
CA ALA A 2 5.10 0.91 -7.43
C ALA A 2 5.69 -0.16 -6.51
N ARG A 3 6.41 0.27 -5.46
CA ARG A 3 7.03 -0.64 -4.49
C ARG A 3 5.96 -1.35 -3.67
N VAL A 4 6.10 -2.67 -3.54
CA VAL A 4 5.22 -3.49 -2.72
C VAL A 4 6.02 -4.04 -1.56
N TYR A 5 5.49 -3.87 -0.36
CA TYR A 5 6.03 -4.42 0.88
C TYR A 5 5.12 -5.53 1.39
N LYS A 6 5.65 -6.49 2.12
CA LYS A 6 4.89 -7.60 2.69
C LYS A 6 5.16 -7.74 4.19
N TYR A 7 4.10 -7.92 4.94
CA TYR A 7 4.12 -8.25 6.37
C TYR A 7 3.07 -9.33 6.67
N GLY A 8 3.53 -10.53 7.03
CA GLY A 8 2.64 -11.69 7.20
C GLY A 8 1.85 -11.97 5.91
N ASP A 9 0.52 -11.99 6.03
CA ASP A 9 -0.40 -12.22 4.91
C ASP A 9 -0.84 -10.92 4.19
N TYR A 10 -0.29 -9.78 4.60
CA TYR A 10 -0.63 -8.48 4.05
C TYR A 10 0.48 -7.98 3.13
N TYR A 11 0.06 -7.44 2.00
CA TYR A 11 0.89 -6.64 1.12
C TYR A 11 0.51 -5.17 1.29
N ILE A 12 1.48 -4.28 1.20
CA ILE A 12 1.32 -2.85 1.38
C ILE A 12 1.91 -2.17 0.16
N ALA A 13 1.15 -1.30 -0.48
CA ALA A 13 1.59 -0.61 -1.68
C ALA A 13 0.96 0.78 -1.78
N GLY A 14 1.70 1.72 -2.36
CA GLY A 14 1.13 2.97 -2.82
C GLY A 14 0.34 2.75 -4.11
N VAL A 15 -0.86 3.31 -4.18
CA VAL A 15 -1.65 3.37 -5.40
C VAL A 15 -1.17 4.57 -6.21
N SER A 16 -0.73 4.32 -7.44
CA SER A 16 -0.09 5.33 -8.29
C SER A 16 -0.98 6.56 -8.50
N HIS A 17 -0.40 7.74 -8.35
CA HIS A 17 -0.99 9.02 -8.76
C HIS A 17 -0.63 9.33 -10.22
N ALA A 18 -1.33 10.29 -10.83
CA ALA A 18 -0.99 10.80 -12.16
C ALA A 18 0.38 11.50 -12.21
N VAL A 19 0.85 12.00 -11.07
CA VAL A 19 2.19 12.59 -10.91
C VAL A 19 3.16 11.47 -10.54
N PRO A 20 4.24 11.25 -11.32
CA PRO A 20 5.22 10.20 -11.03
C PRO A 20 5.81 10.32 -9.62
N GLY A 21 5.98 9.18 -8.94
CA GLY A 21 6.52 9.10 -7.58
C GLY A 21 5.50 9.40 -6.48
N TYR A 22 4.34 9.95 -6.81
CA TYR A 22 3.27 10.24 -5.84
C TYR A 22 2.22 9.14 -5.79
N PHE A 23 1.53 9.08 -4.66
CA PHE A 23 0.43 8.17 -4.39
C PHE A 23 -0.88 8.93 -4.23
N GLN A 24 -1.96 8.34 -4.76
CA GLN A 24 -3.33 8.79 -4.47
C GLN A 24 -3.86 8.21 -3.16
N ASP A 25 -3.31 7.07 -2.73
CA ASP A 25 -3.68 6.32 -1.53
C ASP A 25 -2.58 5.29 -1.23
N VAL A 26 -2.53 4.78 -0.01
CA VAL A 26 -1.70 3.62 0.37
C VAL A 26 -2.63 2.53 0.84
N VAL A 27 -2.48 1.31 0.32
CA VAL A 27 -3.43 0.22 0.57
C VAL A 27 -2.79 -0.98 1.23
N PHE A 28 -3.54 -1.63 2.12
CA PHE A 28 -3.32 -3.00 2.55
C PHE A 28 -4.06 -3.94 1.60
N ILE A 29 -3.35 -4.91 1.05
CA ILE A 29 -3.84 -5.90 0.11
C ILE A 29 -3.68 -7.28 0.76
N TYR A 30 -4.76 -8.06 0.81
CA TYR A 30 -4.74 -9.39 1.41
C TYR A 30 -5.76 -10.29 0.71
N LYS A 31 -5.61 -11.59 0.91
CA LYS A 31 -6.52 -12.58 0.33
C LYS A 31 -7.71 -12.81 1.28
N SER A 32 -8.92 -12.65 0.75
CA SER A 32 -10.17 -12.96 1.45
C SER A 32 -10.90 -14.07 0.70
N GLY A 33 -10.76 -15.31 1.19
CA GLY A 33 -11.21 -16.51 0.48
C GLY A 33 -10.45 -16.70 -0.84
N ASN A 34 -11.17 -16.69 -1.97
CA ASN A 34 -10.57 -16.79 -3.30
C ASN A 34 -10.28 -15.43 -3.96
N ASN A 35 -10.66 -14.33 -3.31
CA ASN A 35 -10.51 -12.99 -3.88
C ASN A 35 -9.37 -12.23 -3.20
N TRP A 36 -8.77 -11.32 -3.96
CA TRP A 36 -7.90 -10.29 -3.39
C TRP A 36 -8.74 -9.09 -2.98
N THR A 37 -8.39 -8.49 -1.85
CA THR A 37 -9.04 -7.29 -1.31
C THR A 37 -7.98 -6.23 -1.07
N ALA A 38 -8.28 -4.98 -1.45
CA ALA A 38 -7.45 -3.81 -1.14
C ALA A 38 -8.24 -2.84 -0.26
N VAL A 39 -7.64 -2.36 0.82
CA VAL A 39 -8.24 -1.42 1.77
C VAL A 39 -7.26 -0.27 2.00
N SER A 40 -7.73 0.97 1.85
CA SER A 40 -6.95 2.17 2.20
C SER A 40 -6.40 2.06 3.62
N ALA A 41 -5.13 2.42 3.82
CA ALA A 41 -4.45 2.40 5.10
C ALA A 41 -5.18 3.28 6.13
N GLU A 42 -5.75 4.41 5.72
CA GLU A 42 -6.57 5.26 6.59
C GLU A 42 -7.80 4.52 7.15
N ARG A 43 -8.35 3.59 6.37
CA ARG A 43 -9.58 2.84 6.70
C ARG A 43 -9.30 1.44 7.24
N PHE A 44 -8.06 0.98 7.16
CA PHE A 44 -7.67 -0.35 7.61
C PHE A 44 -7.83 -0.46 9.14
N ARG A 45 -8.46 -1.55 9.58
CA ARG A 45 -8.72 -1.84 10.99
C ARG A 45 -8.23 -3.23 11.32
N THR A 46 -7.49 -3.36 12.42
CA THR A 46 -6.94 -4.62 12.88
C THR A 46 -6.71 -4.57 14.40
N ASN A 47 -6.71 -5.74 15.04
CA ASN A 47 -6.33 -5.89 16.44
C ASN A 47 -4.84 -6.22 16.62
N ASP A 48 -4.11 -6.44 15.52
CA ASP A 48 -2.66 -6.72 15.55
C ASP A 48 -1.86 -5.43 15.79
N ALA A 49 -1.03 -5.45 16.83
CA ALA A 49 -0.27 -4.27 17.26
C ALA A 49 0.77 -3.82 16.22
N ASN A 50 1.43 -4.75 15.52
CA ASN A 50 2.43 -4.42 14.51
C ASN A 50 1.78 -3.88 13.24
N LEU A 51 0.67 -4.47 12.79
CA LEU A 51 -0.09 -3.94 11.66
C LEU A 51 -0.66 -2.55 11.96
N ASN A 52 -1.09 -2.27 13.19
CA ASN A 52 -1.51 -0.93 13.59
C ASN A 52 -0.36 0.08 13.52
N ARG A 53 0.83 -0.28 13.99
CA ARG A 53 2.04 0.57 13.85
C ARG A 53 2.42 0.82 12.40
N ILE A 54 2.40 -0.24 11.57
CA ILE A 54 2.65 -0.12 10.13
C ILE A 54 1.64 0.86 9.52
N ARG A 55 0.35 0.67 9.80
CA ARG A 55 -0.74 1.52 9.30
C ARG A 55 -0.51 2.99 9.66
N GLU A 56 -0.24 3.28 10.94
CA GLU A 56 -0.03 4.65 11.43
C GLU A 56 1.18 5.32 10.77
N ALA A 57 2.24 4.56 10.49
CA ALA A 57 3.45 5.08 9.85
C ALA A 57 3.26 5.42 8.36
N ILE A 58 2.30 4.79 7.67
CA ILE A 58 2.16 4.89 6.21
C ILE A 58 0.87 5.56 5.74
N MET A 59 -0.15 5.70 6.58
CA MET A 59 -1.50 6.09 6.13
C MET A 59 -1.58 7.48 5.52
N TYR A 60 -0.56 8.33 5.74
CA TYR A 60 -0.45 9.65 5.14
C TYR A 60 0.74 9.78 4.18
N ALA A 61 1.37 8.67 3.78
CA ALA A 61 2.45 8.70 2.82
C ALA A 61 1.90 9.11 1.44
N THR A 62 2.48 10.16 0.86
CA THR A 62 2.05 10.71 -0.43
C THR A 62 3.08 10.49 -1.52
N HIS A 63 4.32 10.14 -1.15
CA HIS A 63 5.42 9.89 -2.06
C HIS A 63 6.08 8.53 -1.80
N GLU A 64 6.71 7.94 -2.82
CA GLU A 64 7.46 6.69 -2.71
C GLU A 64 8.54 6.73 -1.62
N ASP A 65 9.18 7.90 -1.44
CA ASP A 65 10.19 8.10 -0.40
C ASP A 65 9.59 8.10 1.01
N ASP A 66 8.40 8.65 1.22
CA ASP A 66 7.71 8.61 2.52
C ASP A 66 7.50 7.15 2.96
N LEU A 67 7.03 6.32 2.03
CA LEU A 67 6.77 4.91 2.27
C LEU A 67 8.07 4.14 2.56
N LYS A 68 9.12 4.43 1.78
CA LYS A 68 10.45 3.84 1.99
C LYS A 68 11.02 4.22 3.36
N GLU A 69 10.96 5.49 3.74
CA GLU A 69 11.42 5.96 5.04
C GLU A 69 10.63 5.35 6.20
N ALA A 70 9.31 5.26 6.08
CA ALA A 70 8.45 4.64 7.07
C ALA A 70 8.89 3.19 7.34
N PHE A 71 9.10 2.39 6.29
CA PHE A 71 9.55 1.00 6.45
C PHE A 71 10.99 0.88 6.96
N GLN A 72 11.88 1.81 6.64
CA GLN A 72 13.22 1.85 7.24
C GLN A 72 13.15 2.13 8.74
N ARG A 73 12.26 3.02 9.20
CA ARG A 73 12.05 3.30 10.64
C ARG A 73 11.45 2.09 11.35
N LEU A 74 10.38 1.52 10.81
CA LEU A 74 9.73 0.31 11.33
C LEU A 74 10.72 -0.86 11.44
N SER A 75 11.61 -1.03 10.46
CA SER A 75 12.65 -2.06 10.52
C SER A 75 13.65 -1.85 11.66
N LYS A 76 14.00 -0.59 12.00
CA LYS A 76 14.86 -0.29 13.16
C LYS A 76 14.16 -0.57 14.48
N GLU A 77 12.84 -0.47 14.50
CA GLU A 77 11.97 -0.80 15.64
C GLU A 77 11.66 -2.30 15.76
N GLY A 78 12.19 -3.13 14.86
CA GLY A 78 12.05 -4.58 14.88
C GLY A 78 10.89 -5.13 14.04
N ILE A 79 10.13 -4.29 13.34
CA ILE A 79 9.08 -4.70 12.42
C ILE A 79 9.71 -4.95 11.05
N LYS A 80 9.98 -6.23 10.75
CA LYS A 80 10.57 -6.65 9.47
C LYS A 80 9.49 -6.76 8.40
N VAL A 81 9.70 -6.07 7.29
CA VAL A 81 8.90 -6.19 6.07
C VAL A 81 9.77 -6.64 4.92
N GLU A 82 9.18 -7.35 3.97
CA GLU A 82 9.85 -7.83 2.76
C GLU A 82 9.46 -6.97 1.57
N GLU A 83 10.41 -6.52 0.76
CA GLU A 83 10.10 -5.90 -0.53
C GLU A 83 9.80 -6.99 -1.56
N VAL A 84 8.67 -6.87 -2.28
CA VAL A 84 8.16 -7.86 -3.21
C VAL A 84 8.14 -7.28 -4.62
N SER A 85 8.99 -7.80 -5.50
CA SER A 85 9.04 -7.34 -6.90
C SER A 85 7.89 -7.90 -7.76
N ASN A 86 7.44 -9.13 -7.47
CA ASN A 86 6.39 -9.82 -8.22
C ASN A 86 5.24 -10.20 -7.28
N PRO A 87 4.31 -9.27 -6.99
CA PRO A 87 3.19 -9.56 -6.12
C PRO A 87 2.21 -10.58 -6.76
N PRO A 88 1.60 -11.48 -5.97
CA PRO A 88 0.66 -12.48 -6.48
C PRO A 88 -0.77 -11.95 -6.72
N PHE A 89 -0.99 -10.64 -6.54
CA PHE A 89 -2.28 -9.98 -6.73
C PHE A 89 -2.32 -9.21 -8.07
N PRO A 90 -3.50 -8.91 -8.62
CA PRO A 90 -3.63 -8.12 -9.84
C PRO A 90 -3.10 -6.69 -9.68
N LEU A 91 -2.16 -6.28 -10.55
CA LEU A 91 -1.53 -4.95 -10.47
C LEU A 91 -2.51 -3.77 -10.59
N ARG A 92 -3.67 -3.97 -11.24
CA ARG A 92 -4.77 -2.98 -11.26
C ARG A 92 -5.23 -2.48 -9.88
N MET A 93 -4.88 -3.19 -8.80
CA MET A 93 -5.14 -2.75 -7.42
C MET A 93 -4.28 -1.55 -6.99
N ILE A 94 -3.15 -1.31 -7.68
CA ILE A 94 -2.15 -0.30 -7.34
C ILE A 94 -1.84 0.66 -8.50
N GLU A 95 -2.39 0.42 -9.70
CA GLU A 95 -2.09 1.22 -10.91
C GLU A 95 -2.75 2.62 -10.93
N GLY A 96 -3.47 3.02 -9.88
CA GLY A 96 -4.23 4.26 -9.89
C GLY A 96 -5.50 4.15 -10.73
N ARG A 97 -6.55 4.88 -10.35
CA ARG A 97 -7.63 5.12 -11.31
C ARG A 97 -7.19 6.31 -12.12
N VAL A 98 -6.68 6.09 -13.33
CA VAL A 98 -6.77 7.15 -14.33
C VAL A 98 -8.27 7.45 -14.41
N LYS A 99 -8.69 8.61 -13.90
CA LYS A 99 -10.00 9.14 -14.27
C LYS A 99 -9.93 9.24 -15.78
N ILE A 100 -10.49 8.27 -16.48
CA ILE A 100 -10.89 8.47 -17.85
C ILE A 100 -11.95 9.55 -17.71
N GLN A 101 -11.55 10.80 -17.96
CA GLN A 101 -12.47 11.91 -18.15
C GLN A 101 -13.14 11.68 -19.50
N GLU A 102 -13.94 10.62 -19.59
CA GLU A 102 -14.93 10.46 -20.67
C GLU A 102 -16.29 10.65 -20.03
N GLU A 103 -17.01 11.64 -20.60
CA GLU A 103 -18.41 12.03 -20.39
C GLU A 103 -18.66 12.81 -19.08
N ILE A 104 -18.97 14.12 -19.05
CA ILE A 104 -19.91 14.94 -19.84
C ILE A 104 -19.30 16.37 -19.90
N ASP A 105 -18.97 16.93 -21.07
CA ASP A 105 -19.87 17.69 -21.98
C ASP A 105 -19.37 17.61 -23.44
#